data_AF-A0A2N0RFQ7-F1
#
_entry.id   AF-A0A2N0RFQ7-F1
#
_cell.length_a   1.000
_cell.length_b   1.000
_cell.length_c   1.000
_cell.angle_alpha   90.00
_cell.angle_beta   90.00
_cell.angle_gamma   90.00
#
_symmetry.space_group_name_H-M   'P 1'
#
loop_
_entity.id
_entity.type
_entity.pdbx_description
1 polymer ?
#
loop_
_entity_poly.entity_id
_entity_poly.type
_entity_poly.pdbx_seq_one_letter_code
_entity_poly.pdbx_strand_id
1 'polypeptide(L)'
;MNLITSFRLQCPSYNSKKDPTIEITRHLEWNNHYRVFGNWKCLNCQNRWSSAYTWISLQKFIEQKHLVQGDFFMQNCKKCKKNNNDNCTISNYKPLELSDSEKPHIRKLCAKCQHGATCRHLPELRSEYFSI
;
A
#
# COMPACT_ATOMS: atom_id res chain seq x y z
N MET A 1 -6.18 -19.42 -18.48
CA MET A 1 -6.28 -19.47 -17.00
C MET A 1 -6.81 -18.13 -16.52
N ASN A 2 -7.97 -18.08 -15.87
CA ASN A 2 -8.47 -16.84 -15.27
C ASN A 2 -7.71 -16.60 -13.96
N LEU A 3 -6.72 -15.70 -13.98
CA LEU A 3 -6.02 -15.28 -12.77
C LEU A 3 -6.97 -14.45 -11.90
N ILE A 4 -7.25 -14.92 -10.69
CA ILE A 4 -7.99 -14.13 -9.69
C ILE A 4 -7.14 -12.88 -9.35
N THR A 5 -7.64 -11.70 -9.71
CA THR A 5 -6.95 -10.41 -9.52
C THR A 5 -7.31 -9.73 -8.20
N SER A 6 -8.51 -9.99 -7.69
CA SER A 6 -8.99 -9.55 -6.38
C SER A 6 -9.97 -10.57 -5.81
N PHE A 7 -10.14 -10.54 -4.49
CA PHE A 7 -11.15 -11.33 -3.79
C PHE A 7 -11.74 -10.51 -2.65
N ARG A 8 -12.95 -10.88 -2.24
CA ARG A 8 -13.69 -10.20 -1.17
C ARG A 8 -13.67 -11.04 0.09
N LEU A 9 -13.24 -10.46 1.19
CA LEU A 9 -13.25 -11.06 2.52
C LEU A 9 -14.41 -10.47 3.32
N GLN A 10 -15.28 -11.35 3.81
CA GLN A 10 -16.22 -10.99 4.88
C GLN A 10 -15.41 -10.85 6.17
N CYS A 11 -15.43 -9.65 6.74
CA CYS A 11 -14.76 -9.40 8.00
C CYS A 11 -15.81 -9.50 9.10
N PRO A 12 -15.59 -10.32 10.15
CA PRO A 12 -16.49 -10.38 11.28
C PRO A 12 -16.45 -9.03 12.02
N SER A 13 -17.36 -8.13 11.68
CA SER A 13 -17.54 -6.88 12.41
C SER A 13 -18.22 -7.23 13.73
N TYR A 14 -17.57 -6.89 14.84
CA TYR A 14 -18.10 -7.21 16.17
C TYR A 14 -19.35 -6.38 16.52
N ASN A 15 -19.73 -5.33 15.76
CA ASN A 15 -20.81 -4.41 16.18
C ASN A 15 -21.52 -3.57 15.10
N SER A 16 -21.56 -3.94 13.81
CA SER A 16 -22.28 -3.14 12.80
C SER A 16 -23.22 -3.98 11.93
N LYS A 17 -24.47 -3.52 11.78
CA LYS A 17 -25.53 -4.06 10.89
C LYS A 17 -25.20 -3.96 9.39
N LYS A 18 -23.93 -3.72 9.03
CA LYS A 18 -23.42 -3.75 7.66
C LYS A 18 -22.23 -4.69 7.66
N ASP A 19 -22.35 -5.83 6.99
CA ASP A 19 -21.22 -6.72 6.70
C ASP A 19 -20.17 -5.93 5.90
N PRO A 20 -19.05 -5.49 6.50
CA PRO A 20 -18.03 -4.80 5.77
C PRO A 20 -17.25 -5.86 5.00
N THR A 21 -17.57 -5.99 3.73
CA THR A 21 -16.79 -6.81 2.82
C THR A 21 -15.56 -6.00 2.38
N ILE A 22 -14.36 -6.47 2.69
CA ILE A 22 -13.10 -5.85 2.25
C ILE A 22 -12.65 -6.50 0.95
N GLU A 23 -12.38 -5.71 -0.09
CA GLU A 23 -11.77 -6.21 -1.32
C GLU A 23 -10.25 -6.18 -1.22
N ILE A 24 -9.63 -7.37 -1.29
CA ILE A 24 -8.19 -7.56 -1.34
C ILE A 24 -7.78 -7.72 -2.80
N THR A 25 -6.94 -6.79 -3.26
CA THR A 25 -6.37 -6.84 -4.60
C THR A 25 -5.02 -7.54 -4.55
N ARG A 26 -4.91 -8.73 -5.16
CA ARG A 26 -3.78 -9.66 -4.98
C ARG A 26 -2.42 -9.04 -5.32
N HIS A 27 -2.35 -8.19 -6.34
CA HIS A 27 -1.09 -7.55 -6.74
C HIS A 27 -0.62 -6.44 -5.79
N LEU A 28 -1.43 -6.08 -4.80
CA LEU A 28 -1.07 -5.18 -3.71
C LEU A 28 -0.58 -5.92 -2.47
N GLU A 29 -0.41 -7.24 -2.56
CA GLU A 29 0.15 -8.06 -1.49
C GLU A 29 1.63 -8.36 -1.73
N TRP A 30 2.44 -8.25 -0.68
CA TRP A 30 3.84 -8.66 -0.67
C TRP A 30 4.21 -9.12 0.74
N ASN A 31 4.67 -10.37 0.88
CA ASN A 31 5.16 -10.93 2.14
C ASN A 31 4.20 -10.71 3.34
N ASN A 32 2.92 -11.07 3.21
CA ASN A 32 1.87 -10.83 4.22
C ASN A 32 1.61 -9.34 4.57
N HIS A 33 2.03 -8.42 3.68
CA HIS A 33 1.73 -7.01 3.79
C HIS A 33 0.84 -6.56 2.63
N TYR A 34 -0.06 -5.63 2.92
CA TYR A 34 -0.92 -4.99 1.95
C TYR A 34 -0.47 -3.56 1.68
N ARG A 35 -0.48 -3.18 0.40
CA ARG A 35 -0.07 -1.85 -0.04
C ARG A 35 -1.23 -0.87 0.14
N VAL A 36 -0.95 0.25 0.82
CA VAL A 36 -1.93 1.27 1.20
C VAL A 36 -1.42 2.68 0.89
N PHE A 37 -2.32 3.66 0.95
CA PHE A 37 -1.96 5.07 1.04
C PHE A 37 -1.78 5.44 2.51
N GLY A 38 -0.56 5.79 2.91
CA GLY A 38 -0.21 6.15 4.29
C GLY A 38 0.10 7.64 4.45
N ASN A 39 -0.36 8.22 5.56
CA ASN A 39 0.07 9.51 6.05
C ASN A 39 1.14 9.31 7.13
N TRP A 40 2.31 9.90 6.92
CA TRP A 40 3.51 9.69 7.71
C TRP A 40 3.91 10.94 8.47
N LYS A 41 4.56 10.72 9.60
CA LYS A 41 5.18 11.73 10.43
C LYS A 41 6.55 11.25 10.90
N CYS A 42 7.55 12.13 10.83
CA CYS A 42 8.81 11.92 11.50
C CYS A 42 8.71 12.46 12.93
N LEU A 43 8.96 11.62 13.93
CA LEU A 43 8.97 12.02 15.34
C LEU A 43 10.21 12.83 15.70
N ASN A 44 11.29 12.72 14.94
CA ASN A 44 12.50 13.51 15.15
C ASN A 44 12.34 14.98 14.70
N CYS A 45 11.99 15.22 13.43
CA CYS A 45 11.88 16.59 12.89
C CYS A 45 10.44 17.08 12.64
N GLN A 46 9.44 16.32 13.07
CA GLN A 46 8.01 16.64 12.91
C GLN A 46 7.49 16.76 11.46
N ASN A 47 8.34 16.48 10.46
CA ASN A 47 7.96 16.51 9.05
C ASN A 47 6.82 15.52 8.76
N ARG A 48 5.85 15.93 7.95
CA ARG A 48 4.70 15.10 7.53
C ARG A 48 4.69 14.93 6.02
N TRP A 49 4.27 13.76 5.54
CA TRP A 49 4.12 13.48 4.12
C TRP A 49 3.15 12.34 3.88
N SER A 50 2.62 12.24 2.67
CA SER A 50 1.79 11.10 2.27
C SER A 50 2.53 10.23 1.25
N SER A 51 2.21 8.94 1.23
CA SER A 51 2.82 7.98 0.30
C SER A 51 1.85 6.86 -0.07
N ALA A 52 1.76 6.55 -1.36
CA ALA A 52 1.10 5.34 -1.86
C ALA A 52 2.04 4.12 -1.89
N TYR A 53 3.24 4.26 -1.33
CA TYR A 53 4.25 3.21 -1.22
C TYR A 53 4.45 2.83 0.23
N THR A 54 3.34 2.52 0.88
CA THR A 54 3.27 2.08 2.27
C THR A 54 2.77 0.66 2.29
N TRP A 55 3.50 -0.19 2.99
CA TRP A 55 3.14 -1.59 3.20
C TRP A 55 2.79 -1.75 4.67
N ILE A 56 1.62 -2.30 4.96
CA ILE A 56 1.17 -2.59 6.32
C ILE A 56 0.79 -4.06 6.46
N SER A 57 0.82 -4.62 7.67
CA SER A 57 0.39 -6.00 7.92
C SER A 57 -1.01 -6.25 7.34
N LEU A 58 -1.13 -7.27 6.48
CA LEU A 58 -2.40 -7.64 5.84
C LEU A 58 -3.45 -8.01 6.89
N GLN A 59 -3.04 -8.73 7.94
CA GLN A 59 -3.92 -9.07 9.06
C GLN A 59 -4.44 -7.80 9.75
N LYS A 60 -3.56 -6.84 10.05
CA LYS A 60 -3.97 -5.58 10.70
C LYS A 60 -4.91 -4.76 9.82
N PHE A 61 -4.69 -4.78 8.50
CA PHE A 61 -5.57 -4.14 7.53
C PHE A 61 -6.97 -4.76 7.55
N ILE A 62 -7.07 -6.09 7.50
CA ILE A 62 -8.34 -6.83 7.53
C ILE A 62 -9.09 -6.58 8.84
N GLU A 63 -8.37 -6.65 9.96
CA GLU A 63 -8.94 -6.46 11.30
C GLU A 63 -9.19 -4.99 11.64
N GLN A 64 -8.77 -4.04 10.79
CA GLN A 64 -8.84 -2.59 11.01
C GLN A 64 -8.25 -2.15 12.36
N LYS A 65 -7.15 -2.80 12.78
CA LYS A 65 -6.51 -2.52 14.08
C LYS A 65 -5.49 -1.41 13.99
N HIS A 66 -5.17 -0.84 15.16
CA HIS A 66 -4.07 0.09 15.32
C HIS A 66 -2.74 -0.56 14.91
N LEU A 67 -1.92 0.20 14.16
CA LEU A 67 -0.60 -0.23 13.71
C LEU A 67 0.47 0.17 14.72
N VAL A 68 1.37 -0.75 15.05
CA VAL A 68 2.57 -0.46 15.83
C VAL A 68 3.82 -0.52 14.96
N GLN A 69 4.96 -0.09 15.51
CA GLN A 69 6.23 -0.21 14.81
C GLN A 69 6.51 -1.67 14.47
N GLY A 70 6.85 -1.94 13.20
CA GLY A 70 6.98 -3.30 12.67
C GLY A 70 5.74 -3.78 11.91
N ASP A 71 4.57 -3.19 12.12
CA ASP A 71 3.38 -3.46 11.29
C ASP A 71 3.43 -2.71 9.95
N PHE A 72 4.42 -1.83 9.72
CA PHE A 72 4.52 -1.00 8.53
C PHE A 72 5.97 -0.74 8.08
N PHE A 73 6.18 -0.56 6.77
CA PHE A 73 7.51 -0.44 6.15
C PHE A 73 7.60 0.61 5.02
N MET A 74 8.83 0.81 4.52
CA MET A 74 9.24 1.48 3.28
C MET A 74 9.33 3.02 3.27
N GLN A 75 9.00 3.72 4.36
CA GLN A 75 9.04 5.18 4.37
C GLN A 75 10.03 5.73 5.38
N ASN A 76 10.98 6.51 4.84
CA ASN A 76 12.00 7.21 5.61
C ASN A 76 11.80 8.72 5.47
N CYS A 77 12.09 9.45 6.53
CA CYS A 77 12.03 10.90 6.52
C CYS A 77 13.18 11.46 5.67
N LYS A 78 12.87 12.17 4.59
CA LYS A 78 13.91 12.74 3.69
C LYS A 78 14.89 13.69 4.40
N LYS A 79 14.45 14.36 5.46
CA LYS A 79 15.30 15.28 6.24
C LYS A 79 16.24 14.49 7.17
N CYS A 80 15.72 13.49 7.88
CA CYS A 80 16.46 12.76 8.91
C CYS A 80 17.25 11.56 8.38
N LYS A 81 16.83 10.97 7.25
CA LYS A 81 17.53 9.84 6.63
C LYS A 81 19.01 10.16 6.36
N LYS A 82 19.35 11.41 6.03
CA LYS A 82 20.73 11.84 5.79
C LYS A 82 21.65 11.61 6.99
N ASN A 83 21.10 11.62 8.19
CA ASN A 83 21.84 11.49 9.45
C ASN A 83 21.59 10.14 10.14
N ASN A 84 20.99 9.16 9.45
CA ASN A 84 20.57 7.86 10.01
C ASN A 84 19.78 7.97 11.33
N ASN A 85 19.02 9.05 11.50
CA ASN A 85 18.25 9.34 12.71
C ASN A 85 16.75 9.53 12.42
N ASP A 86 16.25 8.84 11.41
CA ASP A 86 14.84 8.87 11.05
C ASP A 86 14.02 8.00 12.00
N ASN A 87 13.13 8.65 12.74
CA ASN A 87 12.10 7.98 13.53
C ASN A 87 10.76 8.27 12.85
N CYS A 88 10.26 7.35 12.03
CA CYS A 88 9.07 7.56 11.20
C CYS A 88 7.92 6.67 11.68
N THR A 89 6.73 7.25 11.79
CA THR A 89 5.50 6.52 12.11
C THR A 89 4.39 6.91 11.15
N ILE A 90 3.43 6.00 10.99
CA ILE A 90 2.21 6.23 10.22
C ILE A 90 1.14 6.78 11.16
N SER A 91 0.51 7.90 10.79
CA SER A 91 -0.57 8.50 11.58
C SER A 91 -1.95 7.99 11.16
N ASN A 92 -2.12 7.68 9.88
CA ASN A 92 -3.36 7.10 9.33
C ASN A 92 -3.05 6.43 7.98
N TYR A 93 -3.90 5.49 7.56
CA TYR A 93 -3.85 4.88 6.24
C TYR A 93 -5.24 4.72 5.65
N LYS A 94 -5.30 4.57 4.33
CA LYS A 94 -6.50 4.16 3.60
C LYS A 94 -6.15 3.17 2.48
N PRO A 95 -7.10 2.34 2.05
CA PRO A 95 -6.91 1.50 0.86
C PRO A 95 -6.39 2.32 -0.31
N LEU A 96 -5.55 1.71 -1.14
CA LEU A 96 -5.17 2.34 -2.40
C LEU A 96 -6.38 2.38 -3.32
N GLU A 97 -6.79 3.58 -3.71
CA GLU A 97 -7.75 3.79 -4.78
C GLU A 97 -7.02 3.65 -6.12
N LEU A 98 -7.66 2.97 -7.07
CA LEU A 98 -7.17 2.93 -8.44
C LEU A 98 -7.34 4.34 -9.00
N SER A 99 -6.29 4.91 -9.60
CA SER A 99 -6.49 6.08 -10.43
C SER A 99 -7.16 5.64 -11.74
N ASP A 100 -8.22 6.33 -12.12
CA ASP A 100 -8.85 6.22 -13.45
C ASP A 100 -7.97 6.80 -14.57
N SER A 101 -6.89 7.49 -14.20
CA SER A 101 -5.95 8.09 -15.14
C SER A 101 -5.01 7.05 -15.75
N GLU A 102 -5.09 6.92 -17.08
CA GLU A 102 -4.18 6.16 -17.95
C GLU A 102 -2.81 6.84 -18.14
N LYS A 103 -2.60 8.02 -17.56
CA LYS A 103 -1.35 8.78 -17.75
C LYS A 103 -0.15 8.15 -17.01
N PRO A 104 1.08 8.28 -17.55
CA PRO A 104 2.30 7.95 -16.83
C PRO A 104 2.41 8.71 -15.52
N HIS A 105 2.76 8.02 -14.44
CA HIS A 105 2.90 8.62 -13.12
C HIS A 105 4.02 7.94 -12.32
N ILE A 106 4.43 8.59 -11.24
CA ILE A 106 5.52 8.11 -10.38
C ILE A 106 5.05 6.84 -9.66
N ARG A 107 5.81 5.73 -9.73
CA ARG A 107 5.45 4.43 -9.12
C ARG A 107 5.07 4.54 -7.63
N LYS A 108 5.77 5.41 -6.91
CA LYS A 108 5.56 5.70 -5.49
C LYS A 108 4.13 6.15 -5.18
N LEU A 109 3.41 6.61 -6.19
CA LEU A 109 2.09 7.22 -6.13
C LEU A 109 0.99 6.30 -6.72
N CYS A 110 1.32 5.09 -7.19
CA CYS A 110 0.31 4.21 -7.81
C CYS A 110 0.39 2.75 -7.37
N ALA A 111 -0.79 2.21 -7.12
CA ALA A 111 -1.07 0.84 -6.73
C ALA A 111 -0.69 -0.21 -7.80
N LYS A 112 -0.92 0.08 -9.09
CA LYS A 112 -0.85 -0.90 -10.19
C LYS A 112 0.57 -1.25 -10.67
N CYS A 113 1.55 -0.36 -10.51
CA CYS A 113 2.84 -0.51 -11.19
C CYS A 113 3.77 -1.47 -10.44
N GLN A 114 4.07 -2.62 -11.05
CA GLN A 114 4.88 -3.70 -10.48
C GLN A 114 6.39 -3.58 -10.77
N HIS A 115 6.83 -2.67 -11.67
CA HIS A 115 8.25 -2.49 -12.01
C HIS A 115 8.58 -1.06 -12.52
N GLY A 116 9.85 -0.63 -12.39
CA GLY A 116 10.36 0.66 -12.94
C GLY A 116 10.24 1.92 -12.04
N ALA A 117 10.74 3.06 -12.52
CA ALA A 117 10.64 4.36 -11.82
C ALA A 117 9.32 5.10 -12.10
N THR A 118 8.76 4.91 -13.28
CA THR A 118 7.48 5.45 -13.76
C THR A 118 6.56 4.30 -14.16
N CYS A 119 5.24 4.48 -14.05
CA CYS A 119 4.30 3.52 -14.59
C CYS A 119 4.42 3.51 -16.11
N ARG A 120 4.87 2.40 -16.68
CA ARG A 120 4.85 2.18 -18.12
C ARG A 120 3.44 1.75 -18.49
N HIS A 121 2.68 2.63 -19.12
CA HIS A 121 1.45 2.23 -19.79
C HIS A 121 1.86 1.43 -21.03
N LEU A 122 2.00 0.11 -20.90
CA LEU A 122 2.09 -0.78 -22.04
C LEU A 122 0.87 -1.70 -21.96
N PRO A 123 -0.18 -1.45 -22.76
CA PRO A 123 -1.37 -2.31 -22.86
C PRO A 123 -1.03 -3.80 -23.11
N GLU A 124 0.17 -4.09 -23.62
CA GLU A 124 0.55 -5.40 -24.15
C GLU A 124 1.42 -6.24 -23.19
N LEU A 125 1.98 -5.68 -22.10
CA LEU A 125 2.89 -6.43 -21.21
C LEU A 125 2.19 -7.22 -20.09
N ARG A 126 0.86 -7.32 -20.11
CA ARG A 126 0.14 -8.15 -19.13
C ARG A 126 0.34 -9.66 -19.35
N SER A 127 0.85 -10.10 -20.52
CA SER A 127 1.00 -11.52 -20.84
C SER A 127 2.42 -12.08 -20.83
N GLU A 128 3.49 -11.28 -20.74
CA GLU A 128 4.84 -11.80 -21.06
C GLU A 128 5.84 -11.94 -19.90
N TYR A 129 5.52 -11.54 -18.67
CA TYR A 129 6.49 -11.59 -17.56
C TYR A 129 6.17 -12.56 -16.42
N PHE A 130 5.43 -13.64 -16.69
CA PHE A 130 5.35 -14.82 -15.81
C PHE A 130 5.89 -16.09 -16.48
N SER A 131 6.99 -15.97 -17.20
CA SER A 131 7.82 -17.11 -17.57
C SER A 131 9.25 -16.85 -17.10
N ILE A 132 9.58 -17.30 -15.90
CA ILE A 132 10.42 -18.47 -15.55
C ILE A 132 10.52 -18.50 -14.02
#